data_AF-A0AAW0KGA7-F1
#
_entry.id   AF-A0AAW0KGA7-F1
#
_cell.length_a   1.000
_cell.length_b   1.000
_cell.length_c   1.000
_cell.angle_alpha   90.00
_cell.angle_beta   90.00
_cell.angle_gamma   90.00
#
_symmetry.space_group_name_H-M   'P 1'
#
loop_
_entity.id
_entity.type
_entity.pdbx_description
1 polymer ?
#
loop_
_entity_poly.entity_id
_entity_poly.type
_entity_poly.pdbx_seq_one_letter_code
_entity_poly.pdbx_strand_id
1 'polypeptide(L)'
;MEQVSFDDMQMKTTSINKNQELVKLENIKCKSSYSSTLQDSRGALSQFLVFISDTTSLSQVPVIDMQRLFSAEFMDTELEKLHYASKEWGFFLLINHGVSISLVEKVKVGIQKLFNLPMEEKKKIWQLPGDIEGFGQAFVVSEEQKLDWGDMFYMVTRPINLRKPHLFPKIPLPFKDNLDAYSAELQDLAIKILELMAKALRMEHNDMRSLF
;
A
#
# COMPACT_ATOMS: atom_id res chain seq x y z
N MET A 1 -21.75 29.15 -7.48
CA MET A 1 -21.14 27.80 -7.33
C MET A 1 -20.93 27.29 -8.73
N GLU A 2 -19.76 27.55 -9.31
CA GLU A 2 -19.40 26.95 -10.59
C GLU A 2 -19.09 25.48 -10.33
N GLN A 3 -19.79 24.58 -11.00
CA GLN A 3 -19.43 23.18 -11.07
C GLN A 3 -18.12 23.09 -11.86
N VAL A 4 -16.99 22.96 -11.17
CA VAL A 4 -15.74 22.56 -11.80
C VAL A 4 -15.98 21.16 -12.37
N SER A 5 -15.87 21.03 -13.69
CA SER A 5 -16.15 19.75 -14.34
C SER A 5 -15.08 18.72 -13.96
N PHE A 6 -15.46 17.45 -13.93
CA PHE A 6 -14.55 16.34 -13.68
C PHE A 6 -13.35 16.36 -14.66
N ASP A 7 -13.58 16.82 -15.89
CA ASP A 7 -12.56 16.94 -16.93
C ASP A 7 -11.54 18.07 -16.64
N ASP A 8 -11.98 19.19 -16.06
CA ASP A 8 -11.09 20.29 -15.65
C ASP A 8 -10.18 19.89 -14.48
N MET A 9 -10.70 19.06 -13.58
CA MET A 9 -9.96 18.52 -12.45
C MET A 9 -8.92 17.47 -12.89
N GLN A 10 -9.22 16.72 -13.96
CA GLN A 10 -8.31 15.76 -14.56
C GLN A 10 -7.19 16.40 -15.39
N MET A 11 -7.43 17.48 -16.12
CA MET A 11 -6.34 18.19 -16.80
C MET A 11 -5.30 18.75 -15.81
N LYS A 12 -5.73 19.11 -14.59
CA LYS A 12 -4.82 19.63 -13.55
C LYS A 12 -3.94 18.54 -12.93
N THR A 13 -4.42 17.30 -12.77
CA THR A 13 -3.60 16.18 -12.28
C THR A 13 -2.48 15.80 -13.25
N THR A 14 -2.68 15.97 -14.55
CA THR A 14 -1.63 15.82 -15.58
C THR A 14 -0.52 16.87 -15.46
N SER A 15 -0.80 18.01 -14.82
CA SER A 15 0.11 19.16 -14.64
C SER A 15 0.82 19.18 -13.28
N ILE A 16 0.54 18.21 -12.39
CA ILE A 16 1.30 18.09 -11.15
C ILE A 16 2.66 17.48 -11.48
N ASN A 17 3.68 18.33 -11.47
CA ASN A 17 5.07 17.88 -11.50
C ASN A 17 5.25 16.78 -10.46
N LYS A 18 5.76 15.63 -10.90
CA LYS A 18 5.99 14.48 -10.03
C LYS A 18 6.97 14.85 -8.93
N ASN A 19 6.78 14.33 -7.73
CA ASN A 19 7.62 14.65 -6.59
C ASN A 19 9.09 14.31 -6.90
N GLN A 20 9.34 13.22 -7.64
CA GLN A 20 10.66 12.85 -8.14
C GLN A 20 11.31 13.86 -9.11
N GLU A 21 10.53 14.62 -9.88
CA GLU A 21 11.07 15.68 -10.75
C GLU A 21 11.30 16.95 -9.97
N LEU A 22 10.41 17.27 -9.02
CA LEU A 22 10.60 18.39 -8.11
C LEU A 22 11.93 18.24 -7.37
N VAL A 23 12.22 17.12 -6.71
CA VAL A 23 13.47 16.93 -5.94
C VAL A 23 14.77 17.20 -6.73
N LYS A 24 14.74 17.12 -8.07
CA LYS A 24 15.91 17.38 -8.94
C LYS A 24 16.18 18.88 -9.19
N LEU A 25 15.25 19.76 -8.86
CA LEU A 25 15.43 21.20 -9.01
C LEU A 25 16.10 21.76 -7.74
N GLU A 26 17.25 22.42 -7.91
CA GLU A 26 17.93 23.10 -6.82
C GLU A 26 17.07 24.29 -6.32
N ASN A 27 16.96 24.47 -5.00
CA ASN A 27 16.25 25.57 -4.32
C ASN A 27 14.71 25.60 -4.40
N ILE A 28 14.03 24.46 -4.22
CA ILE A 28 12.57 24.45 -4.09
C ILE A 28 12.10 24.94 -2.72
N LYS A 29 11.28 25.98 -2.73
CA LYS A 29 10.32 26.22 -1.65
C LYS A 29 9.18 25.21 -1.78
N CYS A 30 8.93 24.43 -0.73
CA CYS A 30 7.79 23.52 -0.65
C CYS A 30 6.50 24.27 -1.03
N LYS A 31 5.79 23.80 -2.06
CA LYS A 31 4.52 24.44 -2.48
C LYS A 31 3.51 24.34 -1.34
N SER A 32 2.63 25.32 -1.22
CA SER A 32 1.58 25.35 -0.19
C SER A 32 0.69 24.10 -0.20
N SER A 33 0.53 23.45 -1.34
CA SER A 33 -0.19 22.18 -1.50
C SER A 33 0.47 21.00 -0.79
N TYR A 34 1.78 21.02 -0.56
CA TYR A 34 2.53 19.96 0.15
C TYR A 34 2.80 20.31 1.62
N SER A 35 2.42 21.51 2.06
CA SER A 35 2.63 21.95 3.44
C SER A 35 1.44 21.59 4.31
N SER A 36 1.67 20.73 5.31
CA SER A 36 0.69 20.38 6.34
C SER A 36 0.27 21.63 7.14
N THR A 37 -0.96 21.66 7.66
CA THR A 37 -1.37 22.78 8.51
C THR A 37 -0.63 22.76 9.85
N LEU A 38 -0.62 23.88 10.57
CA LEU A 38 -0.04 23.96 11.93
C LEU A 38 -0.69 22.98 12.91
N GLN A 39 -1.93 22.56 12.65
CA GLN A 39 -2.66 21.61 13.49
C GLN A 39 -2.22 20.17 13.21
N ASP A 40 -2.05 19.80 11.93
CA ASP A 40 -1.54 18.49 11.50
C ASP A 40 -0.09 18.27 11.99
N SER A 41 0.74 19.31 11.86
CA SER A 41 2.13 19.27 12.30
C SER A 41 2.26 19.24 13.83
N ARG A 42 1.35 19.86 14.59
CA ARG A 42 1.28 19.67 16.06
C ARG A 42 0.86 18.26 16.44
N GLY A 43 -0.09 17.65 15.72
CA GLY A 43 -0.46 16.25 15.93
C GLY A 43 0.71 15.30 15.66
N ALA A 44 1.41 15.50 14.54
CA ALA A 44 2.60 14.74 14.19
C ALA A 44 3.74 14.94 15.20
N LEU A 45 4.02 16.18 15.61
CA LEU A 45 5.05 16.48 16.62
C LEU A 45 4.66 15.95 18.01
N SER A 46 3.39 15.98 18.38
CA SER A 46 2.90 15.38 19.63
C SER A 46 3.07 13.86 19.62
N GLN A 47 2.74 13.18 18.52
CA GLN A 47 3.03 11.75 18.35
C GLN A 47 4.55 11.47 18.37
N PHE A 48 5.35 12.30 17.71
CA PHE A 48 6.80 12.15 17.65
C PHE A 48 7.46 12.36 19.01
N LEU A 49 7.01 13.34 19.80
CA LEU A 49 7.51 13.59 21.16
C LEU A 49 7.10 12.50 22.14
N VAL A 50 5.85 12.00 22.06
CA VAL A 50 5.40 10.81 22.81
C VAL A 50 6.28 9.60 22.49
N PHE A 51 6.71 9.44 21.24
CA PHE A 51 7.59 8.35 20.82
C PHE A 51 9.01 8.42 21.42
N ILE A 52 9.50 9.63 21.74
CA ILE A 52 10.87 9.85 22.24
C ILE A 52 10.94 9.76 23.77
N SER A 53 9.86 10.04 24.50
CA SER A 53 9.89 10.12 25.97
C SER A 53 9.60 8.82 26.72
N ASP A 54 9.11 7.75 26.06
CA ASP A 54 8.55 6.59 26.77
C ASP A 54 9.05 5.23 26.22
N THR A 55 10.37 4.98 26.29
CA THR A 55 10.93 3.68 25.87
C THR A 55 10.79 2.56 26.92
N THR A 56 9.98 2.74 27.97
CA THR A 56 9.86 1.73 29.05
C THR A 56 8.47 1.12 29.23
N SER A 57 7.43 1.56 28.50
CA SER A 57 6.16 0.81 28.43
C SER A 57 5.34 0.99 27.15
N LEU A 58 5.93 1.41 26.03
CA LEU A 58 5.19 1.41 24.77
C LEU A 58 4.78 -0.02 24.41
N SER A 59 3.47 -0.27 24.34
CA SER A 59 2.94 -1.49 23.76
C SER A 59 3.53 -1.67 22.36
N GLN A 60 4.19 -2.81 22.13
CA GLN A 60 4.78 -3.12 20.84
C GLN A 60 3.71 -3.66 19.88
N VAL A 61 3.85 -3.36 18.60
CA VAL A 61 2.95 -3.88 17.55
C VAL A 61 2.93 -5.41 17.64
N PRO A 62 1.75 -6.06 17.70
CA PRO A 62 1.66 -7.50 17.80
C PRO A 62 2.35 -8.19 16.62
N VAL A 63 3.15 -9.21 16.91
CA VAL A 63 3.82 -10.04 15.90
C VAL A 63 3.16 -11.41 15.90
N ILE A 64 2.53 -11.81 14.81
CA ILE A 64 1.86 -13.10 14.65
C ILE A 64 2.78 -14.06 13.90
N ASP A 65 3.03 -15.23 14.46
CA ASP A 65 3.80 -16.28 13.81
C ASP A 65 2.87 -17.23 13.04
N MET A 66 2.95 -17.16 11.71
CA MET A 66 2.07 -17.96 10.87
C MET A 66 2.34 -19.46 10.97
N GLN A 67 3.57 -19.90 11.25
CA GLN A 67 3.85 -21.33 11.44
C GLN A 67 3.21 -21.86 12.71
N ARG A 68 3.19 -21.06 13.79
CA ARG A 68 2.55 -21.45 15.06
C ARG A 68 1.04 -21.57 14.93
N LEU A 69 0.41 -20.80 14.05
CA LEU A 69 -1.02 -20.93 13.72
C LEU A 69 -1.38 -22.26 13.04
N PHE A 70 -0.40 -22.99 12.49
CA PHE A 70 -0.59 -24.34 11.93
C PHE A 70 0.03 -25.44 12.80
N SER A 71 0.62 -25.11 13.94
CA SER A 71 1.19 -26.08 14.89
C SER A 71 0.14 -26.56 15.88
N ALA A 72 -0.04 -27.87 16.01
CA ALA A 72 -0.99 -28.45 16.97
C ALA A 72 -0.70 -28.03 18.43
N GLU A 73 0.55 -27.71 18.77
CA GLU A 73 0.95 -27.32 20.12
C GLU A 73 0.66 -25.84 20.42
N PHE A 74 0.78 -24.95 19.43
CA PHE A 74 0.76 -23.50 19.65
C PHE A 74 -0.44 -22.79 19.04
N MET A 75 -1.23 -23.48 18.20
CA MET A 75 -2.30 -22.89 17.41
C MET A 75 -3.28 -22.08 18.24
N ASP A 76 -3.78 -22.61 19.36
CA ASP A 76 -4.79 -21.90 20.17
C ASP A 76 -4.22 -20.60 20.75
N THR A 77 -3.01 -20.64 21.31
CA THR A 77 -2.35 -19.45 21.88
C THR A 77 -2.04 -18.39 20.83
N GLU A 78 -1.59 -18.80 19.64
CA GLU A 78 -1.27 -17.86 18.55
C GLU A 78 -2.55 -17.32 17.89
N LEU A 79 -3.62 -18.12 17.85
CA LEU A 79 -4.93 -17.71 17.35
C LEU A 79 -5.60 -16.68 18.27
N GLU A 80 -5.49 -16.86 19.59
CA GLU A 80 -5.93 -15.86 20.58
C GLU A 80 -5.17 -14.54 20.40
N LYS A 81 -3.85 -14.62 20.16
CA LYS A 81 -3.03 -13.45 19.87
C LYS A 81 -3.44 -12.76 18.58
N LEU A 82 -3.75 -13.51 17.52
CA LEU A 82 -4.29 -12.96 16.27
C LEU A 82 -5.65 -12.27 16.50
N HIS A 83 -6.54 -12.91 17.27
CA HIS A 83 -7.84 -12.35 17.61
C HIS A 83 -7.70 -11.02 18.36
N TYR A 84 -6.86 -11.01 19.40
CA TYR A 84 -6.57 -9.83 20.20
C TYR A 84 -5.97 -8.70 19.34
N ALA A 85 -4.97 -9.01 18.51
CA ALA A 85 -4.35 -8.02 17.62
C ALA A 85 -5.37 -7.44 16.62
N SER A 86 -6.22 -8.29 16.04
CA SER A 86 -7.24 -7.84 15.09
C SER A 86 -8.28 -6.93 15.74
N LYS A 87 -8.65 -7.19 16.99
CA LYS A 87 -9.69 -6.46 17.73
C LYS A 87 -9.19 -5.15 18.35
N GLU A 88 -8.04 -5.21 19.03
CA GLU A 88 -7.55 -4.10 19.85
C GLU A 88 -6.59 -3.18 19.08
N TRP A 89 -5.88 -3.71 18.09
CA TRP A 89 -4.94 -2.94 17.27
C TRP A 89 -5.46 -2.63 15.87
N GLY A 90 -6.17 -3.57 15.26
CA GLY A 90 -6.58 -3.48 13.85
C GLY A 90 -5.43 -3.69 12.85
N PHE A 91 -4.20 -3.90 13.33
CA PHE A 91 -3.03 -4.25 12.52
C PHE A 91 -2.01 -5.07 13.33
N PHE A 92 -1.16 -5.81 12.63
CA PHE A 92 -0.11 -6.65 13.21
C PHE A 92 0.99 -6.94 12.18
N LEU A 93 2.17 -7.34 12.66
CA LEU A 93 3.24 -7.87 11.83
C LEU A 93 3.07 -9.38 11.69
N LEU A 94 3.24 -9.92 10.50
CA LEU A 94 3.21 -11.35 10.26
C LEU A 94 4.62 -11.86 9.96
N ILE A 95 5.05 -12.90 10.67
CA ILE A 95 6.34 -13.59 10.42
C ILE A 95 6.09 -15.03 10.01
N ASN A 96 7.11 -15.67 9.43
CA ASN A 96 7.04 -17.06 8.96
C ASN A 96 5.86 -17.33 8.01
N HIS A 97 5.46 -16.31 7.24
CA HIS A 97 4.27 -16.27 6.38
C HIS A 97 4.35 -17.13 5.11
N GLY A 98 5.43 -17.89 4.92
CA GLY A 98 5.61 -18.81 3.79
C GLY A 98 6.06 -18.17 2.47
N VAL A 99 5.77 -16.88 2.23
CA VAL A 99 6.26 -16.18 1.02
C VAL A 99 7.79 -16.13 0.98
N SER A 100 8.38 -16.56 -0.14
CA SER A 100 9.83 -16.62 -0.32
C SER A 100 10.52 -15.26 -0.14
N ILE A 101 11.50 -15.20 0.76
CA ILE A 101 12.33 -14.00 0.98
C ILE A 101 13.01 -13.56 -0.33
N SER A 102 13.49 -14.50 -1.14
CA SER A 102 14.12 -14.18 -2.43
C SER A 102 13.13 -13.50 -3.39
N LEU A 103 11.87 -13.92 -3.39
CA LEU A 103 10.84 -13.30 -4.23
C LEU A 103 10.50 -11.89 -3.75
N VAL A 104 10.36 -11.69 -2.44
CA VAL A 104 10.15 -10.37 -1.82
C VAL A 104 11.27 -9.41 -2.21
N GLU A 105 12.53 -9.83 -2.12
CA GLU A 105 13.67 -8.99 -2.50
C GLU A 105 13.71 -8.67 -4.00
N LYS A 106 13.38 -9.65 -4.87
CA LYS A 106 13.26 -9.40 -6.32
C LYS A 106 12.19 -8.37 -6.65
N VAL A 107 11.05 -8.41 -5.96
CA VAL A 107 9.97 -7.41 -6.10
C VAL A 107 10.42 -6.04 -5.62
N LYS A 108 11.06 -5.93 -4.46
CA LYS A 108 11.62 -4.66 -3.96
C LYS A 108 12.59 -4.03 -4.96
N VAL A 109 13.53 -4.81 -5.49
CA VAL A 109 14.47 -4.36 -6.52
C VAL A 109 13.74 -3.94 -7.80
N GLY A 110 12.71 -4.69 -8.21
CA GLY A 110 11.90 -4.36 -9.37
C GLY A 110 11.14 -3.04 -9.22
N ILE A 111 10.55 -2.79 -8.05
CA ILE A 111 9.92 -1.51 -7.69
C ILE A 111 10.95 -0.37 -7.77
N GLN A 112 12.11 -0.52 -7.12
CA GLN A 112 13.17 0.50 -7.17
C GLN A 112 13.59 0.81 -8.61
N LYS A 113 13.78 -0.22 -9.44
CA LYS A 113 14.11 -0.05 -10.86
C LYS A 113 13.01 0.68 -11.62
N LEU A 114 11.74 0.33 -11.40
CA LEU A 114 10.60 1.00 -12.03
C LEU A 114 10.59 2.50 -11.72
N PHE A 115 10.73 2.85 -10.44
CA PHE A 115 10.72 4.25 -10.00
C PHE A 115 11.96 5.03 -10.45
N ASN A 116 13.09 4.35 -10.70
CA ASN A 116 14.32 4.93 -11.23
C ASN A 116 14.35 5.07 -12.76
N LEU A 117 13.34 4.58 -13.48
CA LEU A 117 13.26 4.77 -14.93
C LEU A 117 13.22 6.27 -15.30
N PRO A 118 13.62 6.61 -16.54
CA PRO A 118 13.32 7.93 -17.12
C PRO A 118 11.81 8.23 -17.12
N MET A 119 11.44 9.50 -17.11
CA MET A 119 10.02 9.87 -17.07
C MET A 119 9.30 9.46 -18.35
N GLU A 120 9.99 9.44 -19.48
CA GLU A 120 9.50 8.99 -20.78
C GLU A 120 9.05 7.52 -20.75
N GLU A 121 9.79 6.68 -20.03
CA GLU A 121 9.44 5.28 -19.83
C GLU A 121 8.27 5.13 -18.84
N LYS A 122 8.27 5.90 -17.74
CA LYS A 122 7.16 5.92 -16.78
C LYS A 122 5.85 6.41 -17.41
N LYS A 123 5.91 7.34 -18.37
CA LYS A 123 4.74 7.82 -19.13
C LYS A 123 4.01 6.71 -19.88
N LYS A 124 4.68 5.61 -20.24
CA LYS A 124 4.05 4.47 -20.93
C LYS A 124 3.04 3.74 -20.04
N ILE A 125 3.16 3.86 -18.72
CA ILE A 125 2.33 3.23 -17.70
C ILE A 125 1.60 4.26 -16.83
N TRP A 126 1.43 5.51 -17.31
CA TRP A 126 0.71 6.55 -16.59
C TRP A 126 -0.78 6.21 -16.47
N GLN A 127 -1.41 6.68 -15.39
CA GLN A 127 -2.87 6.75 -15.28
C GLN A 127 -3.50 7.44 -16.50
N LEU A 128 -4.61 6.89 -16.99
CA LEU A 128 -5.41 7.49 -18.06
C LEU A 128 -6.52 8.36 -17.46
N PRO A 129 -7.07 9.34 -18.23
CA PRO A 129 -8.25 10.08 -17.81
C PRO A 129 -9.39 9.12 -17.39
N GLY A 130 -9.90 9.29 -16.17
CA GLY A 130 -10.94 8.44 -15.59
C GLY A 130 -10.46 7.09 -15.04
N ASP A 131 -9.17 6.79 -15.09
CA ASP A 131 -8.58 5.57 -14.55
C ASP A 131 -7.63 5.88 -13.39
N ILE A 132 -7.69 5.05 -12.34
CA ILE A 132 -6.84 5.17 -11.15
C ILE A 132 -5.59 4.30 -11.25
N GLU A 133 -5.57 3.35 -12.17
CA GLU A 133 -4.45 2.43 -12.36
C GLU A 133 -3.35 3.06 -13.22
N GLY A 134 -2.10 2.91 -12.77
CA GLY A 134 -0.90 3.40 -13.42
C GLY A 134 -0.01 4.24 -12.49
N PHE A 135 1.03 4.81 -13.09
CA PHE A 135 1.94 5.74 -12.45
C PHE A 135 1.27 7.12 -12.34
N GLY A 136 1.20 7.67 -11.13
CA GLY A 136 0.19 8.67 -10.81
C GLY A 136 0.29 9.25 -9.40
N GLN A 137 -0.68 10.11 -9.08
CA GLN A 137 -0.98 10.51 -7.70
C GLN A 137 -2.43 10.10 -7.41
N ALA A 138 -2.77 9.95 -6.13
CA ALA A 138 -4.17 9.81 -5.73
C ALA A 138 -4.94 11.10 -6.08
N PHE A 139 -6.24 10.97 -6.35
CA PHE A 139 -7.11 12.05 -6.85
C PHE A 139 -6.83 13.42 -6.21
N VAL A 140 -6.71 14.45 -7.05
CA VAL A 140 -6.84 15.84 -6.60
C VAL A 140 -8.29 16.25 -6.81
N VAL A 141 -9.01 16.40 -5.70
CA VAL A 141 -10.45 16.71 -5.65
C VAL A 141 -10.74 18.19 -5.45
N SER A 142 -9.75 18.99 -5.04
CA SER A 142 -9.88 20.46 -4.94
C SER A 142 -8.53 21.17 -4.98
N GLU A 143 -8.55 22.51 -5.15
CA GLU A 143 -7.32 23.33 -5.15
C GLU A 143 -6.72 23.50 -3.75
N GLU A 144 -7.55 23.38 -2.71
CA GLU A 144 -7.17 23.45 -1.30
C GLU A 144 -6.60 22.13 -0.76
N GLN A 145 -6.74 21.05 -1.54
CA GLN A 145 -6.29 19.73 -1.11
C GLN A 145 -4.78 19.73 -0.84
N LYS A 146 -4.43 19.12 0.29
CA LYS A 146 -3.05 18.79 0.62
C LYS A 146 -2.64 17.52 -0.12
N LEU A 147 -1.54 17.61 -0.84
CA LEU A 147 -0.98 16.52 -1.61
C LEU A 147 0.09 15.81 -0.80
N ASP A 148 0.09 14.49 -0.90
CA ASP A 148 1.13 13.68 -0.28
C ASP A 148 2.47 13.89 -0.98
N TRP A 149 3.54 13.93 -0.20
CA TRP A 149 4.90 13.90 -0.72
C TRP A 149 5.31 12.47 -1.10
N GLY A 150 4.63 11.92 -2.10
CA GLY A 150 4.90 10.61 -2.67
C GLY A 150 4.46 10.54 -4.13
N ASP A 151 5.15 9.72 -4.92
CA ASP A 151 4.67 9.28 -6.24
C ASP A 151 4.16 7.85 -6.09
N MET A 152 3.07 7.52 -6.80
CA MET A 152 2.39 6.23 -6.66
C MET A 152 2.39 5.47 -7.99
N PHE A 153 2.49 4.15 -7.91
CA PHE A 153 2.08 3.24 -8.98
C PHE A 153 1.03 2.29 -8.42
N TYR A 154 -0.19 2.35 -8.95
CA TYR A 154 -1.31 1.53 -8.51
C TYR A 154 -1.78 0.62 -9.63
N MET A 155 -2.10 -0.63 -9.32
CA MET A 155 -2.71 -1.53 -10.30
C MET A 155 -3.45 -2.69 -9.62
N VAL A 156 -4.51 -3.15 -10.26
CA VAL A 156 -5.16 -4.41 -9.91
C VAL A 156 -4.29 -5.54 -10.41
N THR A 157 -3.78 -6.36 -9.49
CA THR A 157 -2.98 -7.54 -9.83
C THR A 157 -3.83 -8.81 -9.91
N ARG A 158 -4.95 -8.89 -9.19
CA ARG A 158 -5.84 -10.06 -9.19
C ARG A 158 -7.30 -9.65 -9.00
N PRO A 159 -8.26 -10.44 -9.53
CA PRO A 159 -8.05 -11.59 -10.42
C PRO A 159 -7.52 -11.17 -11.80
N ILE A 160 -6.89 -12.10 -12.52
CA ILE A 160 -6.11 -11.80 -13.75
C ILE A 160 -6.97 -11.12 -14.82
N ASN A 161 -8.25 -11.48 -14.93
CA ASN A 161 -9.19 -10.91 -15.90
C ASN A 161 -9.53 -9.43 -15.65
N LEU A 162 -9.26 -8.89 -14.46
CA LEU A 162 -9.44 -7.46 -14.17
C LEU A 162 -8.18 -6.64 -14.45
N ARG A 163 -7.03 -7.28 -14.77
CA ARG A 163 -5.81 -6.55 -15.12
C ARG A 163 -6.04 -5.74 -16.38
N LYS A 164 -5.68 -4.46 -16.34
CA LYS A 164 -5.71 -3.58 -17.50
C LYS A 164 -4.74 -4.08 -18.58
N PRO A 165 -5.21 -4.44 -19.78
CA PRO A 165 -4.36 -4.98 -20.85
C PRO A 165 -3.25 -4.02 -21.31
N HIS A 166 -3.44 -2.72 -21.10
CA HIS A 166 -2.50 -1.68 -21.50
C HIS A 166 -1.41 -1.38 -20.46
N LEU A 167 -1.51 -1.95 -19.24
CA LEU A 167 -0.64 -1.63 -18.11
C LEU A 167 0.34 -2.78 -17.81
N PHE A 168 -0.18 -3.96 -17.46
CA PHE A 168 0.65 -5.07 -16.99
C PHE A 168 1.70 -5.54 -18.01
N PRO A 169 1.41 -5.64 -19.32
CA PRO A 169 2.42 -6.02 -20.32
C PRO A 169 3.56 -5.02 -20.49
N LYS A 170 3.38 -3.76 -20.06
CA LYS A 170 4.39 -2.70 -20.17
C LYS A 170 5.35 -2.66 -18.98
N ILE A 171 5.10 -3.45 -17.94
CA ILE A 171 6.03 -3.57 -16.81
C ILE A 171 7.29 -4.27 -17.31
N PRO A 172 8.49 -3.70 -17.06
CA PRO A 172 9.74 -4.30 -17.54
C PRO A 172 9.99 -5.70 -16.98
N LEU A 173 10.56 -6.58 -17.79
CA LEU A 173 11.15 -7.82 -17.32
C LEU A 173 12.47 -7.54 -16.58
N PRO A 174 12.83 -8.33 -15.55
CA PRO A 174 12.08 -9.46 -14.99
C PRO A 174 11.03 -9.05 -13.93
N PHE A 175 10.82 -7.75 -13.69
CA PHE A 175 9.94 -7.29 -12.61
C PHE A 175 8.50 -7.75 -12.79
N LYS A 176 7.97 -7.71 -14.02
CA LYS A 176 6.62 -8.21 -14.35
C LYS A 176 6.39 -9.64 -13.84
N ASP A 177 7.31 -10.56 -14.11
CA ASP A 177 7.15 -11.98 -13.74
C ASP A 177 7.27 -12.17 -12.22
N ASN A 178 8.19 -11.44 -11.58
CA ASN A 178 8.32 -11.44 -10.12
C ASN A 178 7.06 -10.87 -9.43
N LEU A 179 6.47 -9.81 -9.99
CA LEU A 179 5.23 -9.21 -9.50
C LEU A 179 4.05 -10.17 -9.66
N ASP A 180 3.98 -10.90 -10.77
CA ASP A 180 2.95 -11.90 -11.00
C ASP A 180 3.00 -13.02 -9.97
N ALA A 181 4.19 -13.60 -9.78
CA ALA A 181 4.43 -14.65 -8.79
C ALA A 181 4.13 -14.16 -7.38
N TYR A 182 4.60 -12.95 -7.02
CA TYR A 182 4.34 -12.37 -5.71
C TYR A 182 2.86 -12.11 -5.47
N SER A 183 2.11 -11.66 -6.48
CA SER A 183 0.66 -11.49 -6.36
C SER A 183 -0.06 -12.82 -6.08
N ALA A 184 0.44 -13.93 -6.61
CA ALA A 184 -0.11 -15.27 -6.35
C ALA A 184 0.08 -15.66 -4.88
N GLU A 185 1.32 -15.56 -4.41
CA GLU A 185 1.69 -15.85 -3.02
C GLU A 185 0.91 -14.98 -2.03
N LEU A 186 0.69 -13.69 -2.34
CA LEU A 186 -0.11 -12.80 -1.50
C LEU A 186 -1.61 -13.13 -1.53
N GLN A 187 -2.16 -13.61 -2.65
CA GLN A 187 -3.55 -14.06 -2.69
C GLN A 187 -3.75 -15.29 -1.79
N ASP A 188 -2.87 -16.27 -1.89
CA ASP A 188 -2.92 -17.47 -1.06
C ASP A 188 -2.72 -17.13 0.42
N LEU A 189 -1.81 -16.21 0.72
CA LEU A 189 -1.57 -15.69 2.06
C LEU A 189 -2.82 -14.99 2.62
N ALA A 190 -3.46 -14.12 1.84
CA ALA A 190 -4.65 -13.38 2.25
C ALA A 190 -5.81 -14.34 2.58
N ILE A 191 -6.04 -15.36 1.75
CA ILE A 191 -7.07 -16.39 2.00
C ILE A 191 -6.80 -17.11 3.31
N LYS A 192 -5.56 -17.54 3.56
CA LYS A 192 -5.19 -18.21 4.82
C LYS A 192 -5.43 -17.31 6.04
N ILE A 193 -5.06 -16.03 5.97
CA ILE A 193 -5.29 -15.07 7.06
C ILE A 193 -6.78 -14.90 7.33
N LEU A 194 -7.60 -14.78 6.28
CA LEU A 194 -9.06 -14.72 6.41
C LEU A 194 -9.56 -15.98 7.12
N GLU A 195 -9.21 -17.18 6.65
CA GLU A 195 -9.64 -18.44 7.28
C GLU A 195 -9.27 -18.52 8.78
N LEU A 196 -8.08 -18.01 9.15
CA LEU A 196 -7.66 -17.92 10.56
C LEU A 196 -8.49 -16.89 11.34
N MET A 197 -8.83 -15.75 10.75
CA MET A 197 -9.75 -14.78 11.35
C MET A 197 -11.16 -15.36 11.53
N ALA A 198 -11.69 -16.11 10.57
CA ALA A 198 -12.97 -16.82 10.72
C ALA A 198 -12.93 -17.77 11.92
N LYS A 199 -11.85 -18.56 12.02
CA LYS A 199 -11.66 -19.49 13.13
C LYS A 199 -11.63 -18.76 14.47
N ALA A 200 -10.90 -17.64 14.56
CA ALA A 200 -10.84 -16.80 15.75
C ALA A 200 -12.23 -16.23 16.14
N LEU A 201 -13.06 -15.89 15.15
CA LEU A 201 -14.43 -15.42 15.33
C LEU A 201 -15.45 -16.54 15.55
N ARG A 202 -15.02 -17.81 15.49
CA ARG A 202 -15.88 -19.00 15.54
C ARG A 202 -16.96 -18.98 14.45
N MET A 203 -16.64 -18.42 13.29
CA MET A 203 -17.49 -18.40 12.10
C MET A 203 -17.31 -19.68 11.29
N GLU A 204 -18.35 -20.10 10.58
CA GLU A 204 -18.22 -21.19 9.63
C GLU A 204 -17.39 -20.76 8.41
N HIS A 205 -16.65 -21.73 7.86
CA HIS A 205 -15.72 -21.51 6.74
C HIS A 205 -16.40 -20.84 5.53
N ASN A 206 -17.58 -21.33 5.19
CA ASN A 206 -18.32 -20.89 4.01
C ASN A 206 -18.87 -19.47 4.14
N ASP A 207 -19.23 -19.03 5.35
CA ASP A 207 -19.75 -17.68 5.58
C ASP A 207 -18.68 -16.64 5.28
N MET A 208 -17.43 -16.87 5.68
CA MET A 208 -16.35 -15.94 5.39
C MET A 208 -15.98 -15.93 3.91
N ARG A 209 -15.98 -17.08 3.23
CA ARG A 209 -15.77 -17.12 1.76
C ARG A 209 -16.88 -16.44 0.98
N SER A 210 -18.07 -16.24 1.55
CA SER A 210 -19.15 -15.50 0.87
C SER A 210 -18.97 -13.98 0.92
N LEU A 211 -18.11 -13.48 1.80
CA LEU A 211 -17.85 -12.04 2.00
C LEU A 211 -16.77 -11.48 1.07
N PHE A 212 -15.96 -12.33 0.42
CA PHE A 212 -14.77 -11.96 -0.37
C PHE A 212 -14.63 -12.82 -1.63
#